data_AF-A0A8J3IAZ3-F1
#
_entry.id   AF-A0A8J3IAZ3-F1
#
_cell.length_a   1.000
_cell.length_b   1.000
_cell.length_c   1.000
_cell.angle_alpha   90.00
_cell.angle_beta   90.00
_cell.angle_gamma   90.00
#
_symmetry.space_group_name_H-M   'P 1'
#
loop_
_entity.id
_entity.type
_entity.pdbx_description
1 polymer ?
#
loop_
_entity_poly.entity_id
_entity_poly.type
_entity_poly.pdbx_seq_one_letter_code
_entity_poly.pdbx_strand_id
1 'polypeptide(L)'
;MQAVRDDSASRTVLAWVLVVISILMATGSIGLWVYSAFSTGAVSTQSTHKKTVQVAPTPTRSQQASAITNKYMQAFLTRNYATMWTMLHPQMQAMWPNQASFETYWQHRFQDYTLQKFTLGSPSRLEYWINPETMMRYDKVMQIPVSLTLVSKQGQGPPQGFQPDQLFQHLPFIVQYATDGADKGKWLVLAGGPVDVEAPILPPLTVAQKTIQVPILMYHHVSMPETQSALDVSLAVEPELFKQQLTYLKKQGYHSITFNQLFSALYYDGPLPTKPIILSFDDGYDDAYKNVYPMLKEQGFSGMFYIITGKVGWKGQATWPQLREMMRNGMQMGSHTINHSDLGQVLQVSQAQAQQELHVSQSTLQEHLGVPIQQFCYPAGEPFRNYSVTLQQEIIKLLTADGYIGATTDPGGHMPAGTTQNSEAPFKLQRLRIDGRATLQEFMDTFSA
;
A
#
# COMPACT_ATOMS: atom_id res chain seq x y z
N MET A 1 23.57 7.26 -58.64
CA MET A 1 23.49 7.44 -60.10
C MET A 1 22.09 7.87 -60.46
N GLN A 2 22.01 9.07 -61.05
CA GLN A 2 20.99 9.66 -61.92
C GLN A 2 19.51 9.79 -61.52
N ALA A 3 19.08 11.03 -61.72
CA ALA A 3 17.79 11.64 -61.56
C ALA A 3 16.82 11.38 -62.72
N VAL A 4 15.53 11.56 -62.43
CA VAL A 4 14.36 11.63 -63.31
C VAL A 4 13.35 12.51 -62.56
N ARG A 5 12.61 13.47 -63.09
CA ARG A 5 12.48 14.15 -64.39
C ARG A 5 11.60 15.37 -64.14
N ASP A 6 11.69 16.28 -65.09
CA ASP A 6 11.13 17.62 -65.14
C ASP A 6 9.61 17.76 -65.18
N ASP A 7 9.24 19.00 -64.89
CA ASP A 7 7.96 19.66 -64.74
C ASP A 7 7.34 20.07 -66.09
N SER A 8 6.02 20.22 -66.14
CA SER A 8 5.32 21.24 -66.96
C SER A 8 3.80 21.03 -66.92
N ALA A 9 3.17 21.70 -65.95
CA ALA A 9 1.72 21.84 -65.86
C ALA A 9 1.17 22.86 -66.88
N SER A 10 0.10 22.46 -67.55
CA SER A 10 -0.72 23.29 -68.44
C SER A 10 -1.90 23.91 -67.68
N ARG A 11 -2.30 25.10 -68.15
CA ARG A 11 -3.25 26.06 -67.59
C ARG A 11 -4.70 25.58 -67.65
N THR A 12 -5.52 25.84 -66.62
CA THR A 12 -6.81 26.57 -66.71
C THR A 12 -7.57 26.65 -65.37
N VAL A 13 -7.94 27.90 -65.02
CA VAL A 13 -9.15 28.33 -64.30
C VAL A 13 -9.17 28.32 -62.75
N LEU A 14 -9.43 29.53 -62.23
CA LEU A 14 -10.05 29.95 -60.96
C LEU A 14 -9.19 30.20 -59.70
N ALA A 15 -9.10 31.50 -59.38
CA ALA A 15 -8.93 32.15 -58.06
C ALA A 15 -7.53 32.14 -57.42
N TRP A 16 -7.24 33.24 -56.70
CA TRP A 16 -6.06 33.57 -55.87
C TRP A 16 -5.01 34.53 -56.45
N VAL A 17 -4.84 35.68 -55.79
CA VAL A 17 -3.65 36.53 -55.82
C VAL A 17 -3.07 36.59 -54.41
N LEU A 18 -1.81 36.20 -54.32
CA LEU A 18 -0.90 36.02 -53.17
C LEU A 18 -0.01 37.31 -53.05
N VAL A 19 0.27 37.86 -51.85
CA VAL A 19 1.50 37.64 -51.00
C VAL A 19 2.75 38.29 -51.65
N VAL A 20 3.69 39.05 -51.04
CA VAL A 20 4.17 39.23 -49.64
C VAL A 20 5.26 40.35 -49.63
N ILE A 21 5.35 41.13 -48.53
CA ILE A 21 6.53 41.65 -47.76
C ILE A 21 7.80 42.02 -48.59
N SER A 22 8.40 43.22 -48.56
CA SER A 22 8.95 43.97 -47.42
C SER A 22 9.57 45.28 -47.96
N ILE A 23 9.61 46.36 -47.17
CA ILE A 23 10.76 47.28 -46.96
C ILE A 23 10.26 48.68 -46.51
N LEU A 24 10.91 49.15 -45.44
CA LEU A 24 11.06 50.53 -44.93
C LEU A 24 10.06 51.11 -43.91
N MET A 25 10.64 51.27 -42.73
CA MET A 25 10.32 52.11 -41.58
C MET A 25 9.83 53.54 -41.91
N ALA A 26 8.94 54.09 -41.07
CA ALA A 26 9.23 55.24 -40.19
C ALA A 26 7.97 56.04 -39.79
N THR A 27 7.78 56.21 -38.47
CA THR A 27 7.11 57.33 -37.75
C THR A 27 5.60 57.54 -37.97
N GLY A 28 4.74 57.89 -37.02
CA GLY A 28 4.80 58.32 -35.61
C GLY A 28 3.37 58.78 -35.25
N SER A 29 2.77 58.34 -34.14
CA SER A 29 2.63 59.13 -32.90
C SER A 29 1.26 59.85 -32.72
N ILE A 30 0.57 59.53 -31.60
CA ILE A 30 -0.23 60.42 -30.71
C ILE A 30 -1.63 60.85 -31.25
N GLY A 31 -2.75 60.96 -30.51
CA GLY A 31 -3.14 60.93 -29.08
C GLY A 31 -4.69 61.05 -29.01
N LEU A 32 -5.40 60.45 -28.03
CA LEU A 32 -5.79 60.97 -26.71
C LEU A 32 -6.86 62.11 -26.69
N TRP A 33 -7.99 61.80 -26.00
CA TRP A 33 -9.03 62.66 -25.35
C TRP A 33 -10.00 63.52 -26.19
N VAL A 34 -11.31 63.43 -25.88
CA VAL A 34 -12.07 64.40 -25.05
C VAL A 34 -13.53 63.94 -24.86
N TYR A 35 -14.06 64.36 -23.72
CA TYR A 35 -15.26 63.99 -22.98
C TYR A 35 -16.56 64.69 -23.44
N SER A 36 -17.68 64.08 -23.05
CA SER A 36 -19.02 64.63 -22.72
C SER A 36 -20.02 65.16 -23.77
N ALA A 37 -21.20 64.55 -23.63
CA ALA A 37 -22.54 65.13 -23.52
C ALA A 37 -23.25 65.62 -24.78
N PHE A 38 -24.28 64.89 -25.20
CA PHE A 38 -25.64 65.43 -25.26
C PHE A 38 -26.66 64.32 -25.00
N SER A 39 -27.47 64.55 -23.97
CA SER A 39 -28.67 63.81 -23.60
C SER A 39 -29.84 64.15 -24.52
N THR A 40 -30.60 63.16 -24.98
CA THR A 40 -32.06 63.26 -25.07
C THR A 40 -32.68 61.87 -24.88
N GLY A 41 -33.74 61.82 -24.08
CA GLY A 41 -34.24 60.63 -23.45
C GLY A 41 -35.02 59.68 -24.35
N ALA A 42 -34.91 58.39 -24.02
CA ALA A 42 -35.90 57.39 -24.36
C ALA A 42 -36.33 56.69 -23.08
N VAL A 43 -37.64 56.63 -22.88
CA VAL A 43 -38.34 56.02 -21.75
C VAL A 43 -37.97 54.53 -21.69
N SER A 44 -37.28 54.13 -20.63
CA SER A 44 -37.00 52.73 -20.31
C SER A 44 -38.07 52.22 -19.36
N THR A 45 -38.93 51.34 -19.85
CA THR A 45 -39.86 50.54 -19.06
C THR A 45 -39.06 49.69 -18.07
N GLN A 46 -39.32 49.87 -16.77
CA GLN A 46 -38.78 49.01 -15.71
C GLN A 46 -39.26 47.56 -15.91
N SER A 47 -38.42 46.74 -16.54
CA SER A 47 -38.46 45.29 -16.36
C SER A 47 -37.77 44.97 -15.04
N THR A 48 -38.55 44.61 -14.02
CA THR A 48 -38.03 43.98 -12.81
C THR A 48 -37.48 42.61 -13.18
N HIS A 49 -36.21 42.56 -13.61
CA HIS A 49 -35.47 41.30 -13.65
C HIS A 49 -35.33 40.81 -12.21
N LYS A 50 -36.21 39.89 -11.81
CA LYS A 50 -35.93 38.97 -10.70
C LYS A 50 -34.58 38.35 -11.01
N LYS A 51 -33.55 38.69 -10.24
CA LYS A 51 -32.32 37.90 -10.18
C LYS A 51 -32.74 36.51 -9.73
N THR A 52 -32.92 35.61 -10.68
CA THR A 52 -32.98 34.18 -10.38
C THR A 52 -31.61 33.84 -9.85
N VAL A 53 -31.48 33.79 -8.52
CA VAL A 53 -30.30 33.23 -7.86
C VAL A 53 -30.30 31.77 -8.27
N GLN A 54 -29.51 31.43 -9.30
CA GLN A 54 -29.22 30.03 -9.61
C GLN A 54 -28.47 29.48 -8.40
N VAL A 55 -29.19 28.81 -7.51
CA VAL A 55 -28.59 28.04 -6.43
C VAL A 55 -27.74 26.99 -7.12
N ALA A 56 -26.41 27.05 -6.94
CA ALA A 56 -25.51 26.06 -7.49
C ALA A 56 -26.01 24.66 -7.10
N PRO A 57 -26.03 23.68 -8.02
CA PRO A 57 -26.52 22.35 -7.71
C PRO A 57 -25.74 21.78 -6.52
N THR A 58 -26.45 21.11 -5.61
CA THR A 58 -25.82 20.47 -4.45
C THR A 58 -24.80 19.45 -4.96
N PRO A 59 -23.55 19.47 -4.46
CA PRO A 59 -22.52 18.54 -4.92
C PRO A 59 -22.96 17.09 -4.76
N THR A 60 -22.68 16.25 -5.75
CA THR A 60 -22.94 14.80 -5.69
C THR A 60 -22.09 14.14 -4.60
N ARG A 61 -22.46 12.92 -4.17
CA ARG A 61 -21.66 12.15 -3.19
C ARG A 61 -20.21 11.99 -3.63
N SER A 62 -19.98 11.72 -4.91
CA SER A 62 -18.65 11.62 -5.49
C SER A 62 -17.87 12.93 -5.41
N GLN A 63 -18.51 14.07 -5.73
CA GLN A 63 -17.88 15.39 -5.61
C GLN A 63 -17.54 15.74 -4.16
N GLN A 64 -18.43 15.42 -3.21
CA GLN A 64 -18.17 15.62 -1.79
C GLN A 64 -17.01 14.76 -1.29
N ALA A 65 -16.97 13.48 -1.67
CA ALA A 65 -15.89 12.57 -1.31
C ALA A 65 -14.53 13.08 -1.84
N SER A 66 -14.46 13.45 -3.11
CA SER A 66 -13.24 14.05 -3.70
C SER A 66 -12.83 15.36 -3.00
N ALA A 67 -13.79 16.20 -2.61
CA ALA A 67 -13.50 17.45 -1.88
C ALA A 67 -12.87 17.17 -0.50
N ILE A 68 -13.35 16.14 0.20
CA ILE A 68 -12.84 15.75 1.52
C ILE A 68 -11.46 15.11 1.40
N THR A 69 -11.25 14.22 0.43
CA THR A 69 -9.92 13.67 0.13
C THR A 69 -8.93 14.78 -0.23
N ASN A 70 -9.32 15.73 -1.10
CA ASN A 70 -8.48 16.87 -1.43
C ASN A 70 -8.14 17.71 -0.19
N LYS A 71 -9.13 18.01 0.68
CA LYS A 71 -8.89 18.75 1.92
C LYS A 71 -7.89 18.03 2.84
N TYR A 72 -8.03 16.72 3.00
CA TYR A 72 -7.13 15.91 3.84
C TYR A 72 -5.70 15.90 3.28
N MET A 73 -5.54 15.68 1.97
CA MET A 73 -4.24 15.67 1.32
C MET A 73 -3.58 17.05 1.29
N GLN A 74 -4.36 18.14 1.16
CA GLN A 74 -3.83 19.50 1.30
C GLN A 74 -3.37 19.79 2.74
N ALA A 75 -4.11 19.33 3.75
CA ALA A 75 -3.69 19.42 5.14
C ALA A 75 -2.36 18.66 5.35
N PHE A 76 -2.21 17.46 4.78
CA PHE A 76 -0.95 16.73 4.80
C PHE A 76 0.21 17.49 4.12
N LEU A 77 0.02 17.98 2.89
CA LEU A 77 1.05 18.74 2.17
C LEU A 77 1.53 19.98 2.94
N THR A 78 0.60 20.64 3.64
CA THR A 78 0.88 21.83 4.47
C THR A 78 1.26 21.49 5.91
N ARG A 79 1.45 20.21 6.24
CA ARG A 79 1.78 19.69 7.58
C ARG A 79 0.78 20.10 8.68
N ASN A 80 -0.48 20.34 8.31
CA ASN A 80 -1.58 20.62 9.22
C ASN A 80 -2.21 19.31 9.72
N TYR A 81 -1.45 18.58 10.53
CA TYR A 81 -1.85 17.27 11.05
C TYR A 81 -3.04 17.34 12.02
N ALA A 82 -3.22 18.46 12.73
CA ALA A 82 -4.41 18.71 13.54
C ALA A 82 -5.69 18.67 12.70
N THR A 83 -5.68 19.26 11.49
CA THR A 83 -6.83 19.17 10.58
C THR A 83 -7.06 17.73 10.13
N MET A 84 -6.00 17.00 9.75
CA MET A 84 -6.11 15.58 9.39
C MET A 84 -6.76 14.78 10.51
N TRP A 85 -6.29 14.95 11.75
CA TRP A 85 -6.82 14.28 12.94
C TRP A 85 -8.35 14.47 13.07
N THR A 86 -8.83 15.71 12.97
CA THR A 86 -10.28 16.00 13.10
C THR A 86 -11.14 15.42 11.98
N MET A 87 -10.54 15.01 10.86
CA MET A 87 -11.24 14.43 9.71
C MET A 87 -11.29 12.91 9.76
N LEU A 88 -10.50 12.27 10.63
CA LEU A 88 -10.52 10.83 10.80
C LEU A 88 -11.85 10.35 11.38
N HIS A 89 -12.24 9.16 10.97
CA HIS A 89 -13.31 8.43 11.64
C HIS A 89 -12.91 8.14 13.10
N PRO A 90 -13.83 8.19 14.09
CA PRO A 90 -13.49 7.99 15.52
C PRO A 90 -12.75 6.68 15.80
N GLN A 91 -13.09 5.61 15.09
CA GLN A 91 -12.37 4.33 15.21
C GLN A 91 -10.91 4.40 14.73
N MET A 92 -10.62 5.25 13.73
CA MET A 92 -9.24 5.48 13.28
C MET A 92 -8.48 6.35 14.27
N GLN A 93 -9.15 7.33 14.89
CA GLN A 93 -8.57 8.11 15.99
C GLN A 93 -8.23 7.20 17.19
N ALA A 94 -9.11 6.24 17.51
CA ALA A 94 -8.95 5.33 18.63
C ALA A 94 -7.75 4.36 18.50
N MET A 95 -7.20 4.20 17.29
CA MET A 95 -5.93 3.48 17.10
C MET A 95 -4.75 4.23 17.70
N TRP A 96 -4.85 5.55 17.85
CA TRP A 96 -3.78 6.39 18.36
C TRP A 96 -3.96 6.66 19.85
N PRO A 97 -2.86 6.74 20.63
CA PRO A 97 -2.94 7.14 22.04
C PRO A 97 -3.60 8.52 22.23
N ASN A 98 -3.32 9.46 21.33
CA ASN A 98 -3.89 10.80 21.28
C ASN A 98 -3.48 11.51 19.98
N GLN A 99 -4.00 12.73 19.78
CA GLN A 99 -3.67 13.59 18.64
C GLN A 99 -2.16 13.88 18.54
N ALA A 100 -1.48 14.19 19.65
CA ALA A 100 -0.06 14.55 19.60
C ALA A 100 0.80 13.41 19.04
N SER A 101 0.54 12.17 19.45
CA SER A 101 1.21 10.98 18.89
C SER A 101 0.97 10.82 17.38
N PHE A 102 -0.25 11.10 16.91
CA PHE A 102 -0.56 11.12 15.47
C PHE A 102 0.24 12.17 14.71
N GLU A 103 0.32 13.40 15.24
CA GLU A 103 1.08 14.48 14.59
C GLU A 103 2.59 14.17 14.55
N THR A 104 3.15 13.68 15.65
CA THR A 104 4.57 13.29 15.72
C THR A 104 4.91 12.18 14.73
N TYR A 105 4.05 11.17 14.60
CA TYR A 105 4.25 10.07 13.64
C TYR A 105 4.37 10.59 12.20
N TRP A 106 3.45 11.45 11.75
CA TRP A 106 3.50 11.95 10.38
C TRP A 106 4.65 12.94 10.13
N GLN A 107 5.03 13.70 11.15
CA GLN A 107 6.24 14.53 11.10
C GLN A 107 7.48 13.66 10.88
N HIS A 108 7.62 12.59 11.67
CA HIS A 108 8.76 11.69 11.63
C HIS A 108 8.82 10.87 10.34
N ARG A 109 7.71 10.22 9.94
CA ARG A 109 7.64 9.34 8.76
C ARG A 109 8.05 10.02 7.45
N PHE A 110 7.83 11.33 7.33
CA PHE A 110 8.18 12.12 6.14
C PHE A 110 9.22 13.21 6.43
N GLN A 111 10.02 13.06 7.49
CA GLN A 111 11.02 14.08 7.86
C GLN A 111 12.12 14.23 6.80
N ASP A 112 12.50 13.13 6.14
CA ASP A 112 13.59 13.08 5.16
C ASP A 112 13.12 13.41 3.73
N TYR A 113 11.84 13.77 3.56
CA TYR A 113 11.23 13.99 2.26
C TYR A 113 10.62 15.39 2.12
N THR A 114 10.74 15.94 0.92
CA THR A 114 10.02 17.12 0.48
C THR A 114 8.75 16.69 -0.23
N LEU A 115 7.60 17.02 0.35
CA LEU A 115 6.30 16.76 -0.25
C LEU A 115 6.07 17.73 -1.41
N GLN A 116 5.82 17.24 -2.62
CA GLN A 116 5.65 18.11 -3.79
C GLN A 116 4.18 18.37 -4.10
N LYS A 117 3.44 17.31 -4.43
CA LYS A 117 2.06 17.38 -4.90
C LYS A 117 1.37 16.02 -4.75
N PHE A 118 0.06 16.02 -4.93
CA PHE A 118 -0.71 14.79 -5.08
C PHE A 118 -1.68 14.90 -6.25
N THR A 119 -2.20 13.77 -6.71
CA THR A 119 -3.29 13.69 -7.68
C THR A 119 -4.41 12.80 -7.14
N LEU A 120 -5.66 13.09 -7.53
CA LEU A 120 -6.81 12.26 -7.24
C LEU A 120 -7.26 11.55 -8.52
N GLY A 121 -7.52 10.25 -8.42
CA GLY A 121 -8.21 9.47 -9.43
C GLY A 121 -9.72 9.65 -9.37
N SER A 122 -10.42 8.90 -10.22
CA SER A 122 -11.89 8.92 -10.24
C SER A 122 -12.46 8.22 -8.99
N PRO A 123 -13.41 8.84 -8.28
CA PRO A 123 -14.06 8.22 -7.13
C PRO A 123 -14.94 7.04 -7.57
N SER A 124 -14.87 5.93 -6.85
CA SER A 124 -15.73 4.77 -7.02
C SER A 124 -16.45 4.44 -5.71
N ARG A 125 -17.67 3.92 -5.82
CA ARG A 125 -18.44 3.46 -4.66
C ARG A 125 -18.11 1.99 -4.41
N LEU A 126 -17.88 1.64 -3.16
CA LEU A 126 -17.78 0.25 -2.71
C LEU A 126 -18.99 -0.07 -1.83
N GLU A 127 -19.52 -1.28 -1.98
CA GLU A 127 -20.59 -1.76 -1.09
C GLU A 127 -20.06 -1.95 0.34
N TYR A 128 -18.80 -2.35 0.48
CA TYR A 128 -18.10 -2.38 1.74
C TYR A 128 -16.58 -2.29 1.53
N TRP A 129 -15.88 -1.99 2.62
CA TRP A 129 -14.43 -2.07 2.75
C TRP A 129 -14.09 -2.69 4.10
N ILE A 130 -13.03 -3.49 4.15
CA ILE A 130 -12.49 -4.06 5.38
C ILE A 130 -11.15 -3.37 5.64
N ASN A 131 -11.03 -2.78 6.81
CA ASN A 131 -9.77 -2.19 7.28
C ASN A 131 -8.80 -3.33 7.65
N PRO A 132 -7.67 -3.53 6.96
CA PRO A 132 -6.75 -4.64 7.26
C PRO A 132 -6.04 -4.50 8.61
N GLU A 133 -5.89 -3.28 9.15
CA GLU A 133 -5.28 -3.05 10.48
C GLU A 133 -6.15 -3.53 11.65
N THR A 134 -7.48 -3.56 11.46
CA THR A 134 -8.46 -3.82 12.54
C THR A 134 -9.45 -4.91 12.21
N MET A 135 -9.49 -5.37 10.95
CA MET A 135 -10.49 -6.26 10.37
C MET A 135 -11.94 -5.77 10.51
N MET A 136 -12.15 -4.49 10.81
CA MET A 136 -13.48 -3.88 10.86
C MET A 136 -14.03 -3.65 9.46
N ARG A 137 -15.30 -4.00 9.27
CA ARG A 137 -16.05 -3.76 8.05
C ARG A 137 -16.78 -2.42 8.10
N TYR A 138 -16.67 -1.65 7.02
CA TYR A 138 -17.37 -0.40 6.79
C TYR A 138 -18.20 -0.51 5.51
N ASP A 139 -19.52 -0.35 5.61
CA ASP A 139 -20.41 -0.41 4.45
C ASP A 139 -20.53 0.96 3.75
N LYS A 140 -20.85 0.92 2.45
CA LYS A 140 -21.17 2.07 1.59
C LYS A 140 -20.12 3.18 1.63
N VAL A 141 -18.85 2.79 1.43
CA VAL A 141 -17.73 3.73 1.39
C VAL A 141 -17.47 4.25 -0.02
N MET A 142 -16.75 5.35 -0.11
CA MET A 142 -16.17 5.84 -1.37
C MET A 142 -14.67 5.60 -1.35
N GLN A 143 -14.16 5.05 -2.44
CA GLN A 143 -12.73 4.92 -2.70
C GLN A 143 -12.29 5.96 -3.74
N ILE A 144 -11.16 6.60 -3.48
CA ILE A 144 -10.51 7.55 -4.39
C ILE A 144 -9.05 7.14 -4.49
N PRO A 145 -8.55 6.70 -5.66
CA PRO A 145 -7.12 6.46 -5.83
C PRO A 145 -6.36 7.78 -5.65
N VAL A 146 -5.33 7.80 -4.83
CA VAL A 146 -4.49 8.99 -4.61
C VAL A 146 -3.04 8.63 -4.90
N SER A 147 -2.38 9.49 -5.67
CA SER A 147 -0.93 9.42 -5.87
C SER A 147 -0.23 10.58 -5.16
N LEU A 148 0.90 10.32 -4.53
CA LEU A 148 1.74 11.32 -3.87
C LEU A 148 3.11 11.38 -4.56
N THR A 149 3.56 12.60 -4.87
CA THR A 149 4.93 12.84 -5.36
C THR A 149 5.75 13.48 -4.25
N LEU A 150 6.92 12.92 -4.00
CA LEU A 150 7.84 13.38 -2.96
C LEU A 150 9.29 13.21 -3.42
N VAL A 151 10.20 13.99 -2.85
CA VAL A 151 11.63 13.89 -3.18
C VAL A 151 12.43 13.70 -1.91
N SER A 152 13.43 12.82 -1.94
CA SER A 152 14.41 12.75 -0.87
C SER A 152 15.08 14.11 -0.70
N LYS A 153 15.21 14.59 0.55
CA LYS A 153 15.94 15.83 0.87
C LYS A 153 17.45 15.66 0.70
N GLN A 154 17.95 14.45 0.83
CA GLN A 154 19.35 14.16 0.58
C GLN A 154 19.50 13.71 -0.87
N GLY A 155 20.45 14.27 -1.61
CA GLY A 155 20.87 13.76 -2.93
C GLY A 155 21.43 12.33 -2.89
N GLN A 156 21.49 11.72 -1.69
CA GLN A 156 21.54 10.30 -1.48
C GLN A 156 20.11 9.78 -1.50
N GLY A 157 19.73 9.21 -2.63
CA GLY A 157 18.46 8.52 -2.74
C GLY A 157 18.33 7.40 -1.69
N PRO A 158 17.13 6.85 -1.52
CA PRO A 158 16.96 5.56 -0.86
C PRO A 158 17.91 4.50 -1.50
N PRO A 159 18.17 3.36 -0.83
CA PRO A 159 19.12 2.35 -1.29
C PRO A 159 19.03 2.12 -2.81
N GLN A 160 20.18 2.04 -3.47
CA GLN A 160 20.31 2.02 -4.93
C GLN A 160 19.24 1.12 -5.60
N GLY A 161 18.29 1.71 -6.35
CA GLY A 161 17.17 0.99 -6.99
C GLY A 161 15.77 1.35 -6.45
N PHE A 162 15.68 1.88 -5.24
CA PHE A 162 14.41 2.29 -4.65
C PHE A 162 13.88 3.57 -5.32
N GLN A 163 12.69 3.51 -5.93
CA GLN A 163 12.03 4.65 -6.57
C GLN A 163 10.79 5.06 -5.76
N PRO A 164 10.91 5.99 -4.79
CA PRO A 164 9.80 6.38 -3.90
C PRO A 164 8.57 6.87 -4.67
N ASP A 165 8.80 7.53 -5.80
CA ASP A 165 7.74 8.07 -6.65
C ASP A 165 6.82 6.98 -7.21
N GLN A 166 7.28 5.74 -7.34
CA GLN A 166 6.45 4.64 -7.83
C GLN A 166 5.63 3.98 -6.71
N LEU A 167 6.06 4.08 -5.45
CA LEU A 167 5.40 3.41 -4.32
C LEU A 167 4.03 4.02 -4.01
N PHE A 168 3.92 5.35 -4.09
CA PHE A 168 2.71 6.07 -3.70
C PHE A 168 1.86 6.41 -4.91
N GLN A 169 1.59 5.42 -5.77
CA GLN A 169 0.74 5.58 -6.94
C GLN A 169 -0.60 4.86 -6.75
N HIS A 170 -1.69 5.58 -7.01
CA HIS A 170 -3.05 5.03 -7.04
C HIS A 170 -3.50 4.32 -5.75
N LEU A 171 -2.94 4.69 -4.59
CA LEU A 171 -3.28 4.06 -3.32
C LEU A 171 -4.72 4.40 -2.91
N PRO A 172 -5.49 3.43 -2.38
CA PRO A 172 -6.90 3.62 -2.08
C PRO A 172 -7.10 4.55 -0.89
N PHE A 173 -7.66 5.73 -1.13
CA PHE A 173 -8.16 6.62 -0.09
C PHE A 173 -9.62 6.30 0.18
N ILE A 174 -9.96 5.94 1.41
CA ILE A 174 -11.31 5.49 1.77
C ILE A 174 -11.99 6.53 2.67
N VAL A 175 -13.18 6.97 2.27
CA VAL A 175 -14.03 7.85 3.08
C VAL A 175 -15.43 7.27 3.24
N GLN A 176 -16.05 7.55 4.38
CA GLN A 176 -17.44 7.17 4.65
C GLN A 176 -18.26 8.40 5.02
N TYR A 177 -19.50 8.42 4.56
CA TYR A 177 -20.47 9.41 4.99
C TYR A 177 -21.22 8.90 6.23
N ALA A 178 -21.08 9.59 7.35
CA ALA A 178 -21.75 9.25 8.60
C ALA A 178 -23.26 9.52 8.49
N THR A 179 -24.06 8.46 8.66
CA THR A 179 -25.53 8.52 8.55
C THR A 179 -26.23 8.67 9.89
N ASP A 180 -25.52 8.46 10.99
CA ASP A 180 -26.00 8.45 12.37
C ASP A 180 -24.91 8.96 13.35
N GLY A 181 -25.23 8.96 14.64
CA GLY A 181 -24.32 9.39 15.70
C GLY A 181 -24.01 10.90 15.71
N ALA A 182 -22.99 11.27 16.48
CA ALA A 182 -22.57 12.67 16.66
C ALA A 182 -21.96 13.30 15.40
N ASP A 183 -21.48 12.47 14.47
CA ASP A 183 -20.89 12.90 13.20
C ASP A 183 -21.85 12.84 12.02
N LYS A 184 -23.13 12.54 12.26
CA LYS A 184 -24.16 12.50 11.23
C LYS A 184 -24.07 13.70 10.31
N GLY A 185 -24.02 13.41 9.01
CA GLY A 185 -23.94 14.43 7.97
C GLY A 185 -22.52 14.79 7.52
N LYS A 186 -21.48 14.23 8.16
CA LYS A 186 -20.07 14.46 7.82
C LYS A 186 -19.50 13.32 6.98
N TRP A 187 -18.47 13.65 6.21
CA TRP A 187 -17.58 12.67 5.60
C TRP A 187 -16.36 12.50 6.49
N LEU A 188 -15.99 11.25 6.76
CA LEU A 188 -14.91 10.86 7.64
C LEU A 188 -13.90 10.01 6.86
N VAL A 189 -12.62 10.18 7.18
CA VAL A 189 -11.51 9.43 6.58
C VAL A 189 -11.34 8.11 7.33
N LEU A 190 -11.42 7.01 6.58
CA LEU A 190 -11.19 5.65 7.06
C LEU A 190 -9.80 5.13 6.68
N ALA A 191 -9.30 5.50 5.49
CA ALA A 191 -7.93 5.21 5.09
C ALA A 191 -7.36 6.37 4.27
N GLY A 192 -6.15 6.79 4.60
CA GLY A 192 -5.49 7.98 4.05
C GLY A 192 -4.81 7.80 2.68
N GLY A 193 -4.95 6.66 2.01
CA GLY A 193 -4.20 6.36 0.79
C GLY A 193 -2.69 6.42 1.05
N PRO A 194 -1.91 7.30 0.38
CA PRO A 194 -0.48 7.48 0.66
C PRO A 194 -0.10 7.89 2.09
N VAL A 195 -1.08 8.38 2.85
CA VAL A 195 -0.90 8.86 4.23
C VAL A 195 -1.79 8.07 5.18
N ASP A 196 -1.73 6.76 4.98
CA ASP A 196 -2.30 5.73 5.84
C ASP A 196 -1.20 4.93 6.53
N VAL A 197 -1.48 4.32 7.69
CA VAL A 197 -0.50 3.46 8.38
C VAL A 197 -0.12 2.25 7.48
N GLU A 198 -1.06 1.79 6.65
CA GLU A 198 -0.82 0.73 5.65
C GLU A 198 -0.18 1.19 4.36
N ALA A 199 0.03 2.50 4.17
CA ALA A 199 0.76 2.96 3.00
C ALA A 199 2.19 2.36 3.00
N PRO A 200 2.82 2.21 1.82
CA PRO A 200 4.19 1.71 1.71
C PRO A 200 5.16 2.40 2.68
N ILE A 201 6.10 1.64 3.22
CA ILE A 201 7.10 2.15 4.16
C ILE A 201 8.28 2.74 3.38
N LEU A 202 8.83 3.81 3.94
CA LEU A 202 10.02 4.52 3.44
C LEU A 202 11.13 4.42 4.49
N PRO A 203 11.94 3.34 4.53
CA PRO A 203 12.91 3.14 5.60
C PRO A 203 13.70 4.42 5.92
N PRO A 204 13.81 4.82 7.20
CA PRO A 204 14.47 6.07 7.55
C PRO A 204 15.95 6.01 7.17
N LEU A 205 16.55 7.16 6.86
CA LEU A 205 17.98 7.23 6.52
C LEU A 205 18.88 6.78 7.68
N THR A 206 18.40 6.98 8.91
CA THR A 206 19.03 6.48 10.13
C THR A 206 18.00 5.69 10.91
N VAL A 207 18.28 4.42 11.15
CA VAL A 207 17.42 3.53 11.92
C VAL A 207 17.78 3.67 13.40
N ALA A 208 16.84 4.18 14.21
CA ALA A 208 16.98 4.15 15.65
C ALA A 208 16.88 2.70 16.16
N GLN A 209 17.72 2.33 17.12
CA GLN A 209 17.66 1.02 17.75
C GLN A 209 16.37 0.88 18.55
N LYS A 210 15.51 -0.05 18.12
CA LYS A 210 14.22 -0.30 18.75
C LYS A 210 13.88 -1.77 18.65
N THR A 211 13.32 -2.29 19.74
CA THR A 211 12.83 -3.66 19.84
C THR A 211 11.36 -3.66 20.22
N ILE A 212 10.57 -4.51 19.56
CA ILE A 212 9.14 -4.67 19.85
C ILE A 212 8.82 -6.15 19.91
N GLN A 213 8.10 -6.57 20.94
CA GLN A 213 7.63 -7.94 21.08
C GLN A 213 6.40 -8.16 20.19
N VAL A 214 6.59 -8.88 19.09
CA VAL A 214 5.52 -9.30 18.17
C VAL A 214 5.82 -10.74 17.75
N PRO A 215 5.07 -11.73 18.27
CA PRO A 215 5.09 -13.08 17.73
C PRO A 215 4.70 -13.07 16.25
N ILE A 216 5.52 -13.69 15.42
CA ILE A 216 5.21 -13.96 14.01
C ILE A 216 5.05 -15.46 13.84
N LEU A 217 3.82 -15.95 13.74
CA LEU A 217 3.54 -17.38 13.59
C LEU A 217 3.75 -17.80 12.13
N MET A 218 4.40 -18.94 11.93
CA MET A 218 4.66 -19.52 10.61
C MET A 218 3.86 -20.82 10.47
N TYR A 219 2.90 -20.79 9.54
CA TYR A 219 2.11 -21.91 9.07
C TYR A 219 2.46 -22.23 7.61
N HIS A 220 2.15 -23.44 7.16
CA HIS A 220 2.24 -23.82 5.75
C HIS A 220 0.88 -24.35 5.29
N HIS A 221 0.59 -25.62 5.63
CA HIS A 221 -0.69 -26.26 5.33
C HIS A 221 -1.66 -26.12 6.50
N VAL A 222 -2.92 -25.85 6.19
CA VAL A 222 -4.04 -26.03 7.13
C VAL A 222 -5.03 -26.99 6.51
N SER A 223 -4.69 -28.26 6.58
CA SER A 223 -5.35 -29.40 5.96
C SER A 223 -4.87 -30.68 6.64
N MET A 224 -5.45 -31.82 6.25
CA MET A 224 -4.86 -33.10 6.63
C MET A 224 -3.57 -33.30 5.83
N PRO A 225 -2.48 -33.83 6.43
CA PRO A 225 -1.25 -34.09 5.71
C PRO A 225 -1.50 -35.05 4.53
N GLU A 226 -0.87 -34.79 3.38
CA GLU A 226 -1.07 -35.60 2.17
C GLU A 226 -0.38 -36.97 2.28
N THR A 227 0.70 -37.02 3.04
CA THR A 227 1.56 -38.17 3.28
C THR A 227 1.82 -38.34 4.78
N GLN A 228 2.39 -39.49 5.16
CA GLN A 228 2.82 -39.73 6.54
C GLN A 228 4.30 -39.36 6.77
N SER A 229 4.92 -38.62 5.84
CA SER A 229 6.32 -38.21 6.02
C SER A 229 6.42 -37.21 7.19
N ALA A 230 7.50 -37.31 7.97
CA ALA A 230 7.67 -36.45 9.15
C ALA A 230 7.68 -34.96 8.80
N LEU A 231 8.18 -34.59 7.62
CA LEU A 231 8.19 -33.21 7.14
C LEU A 231 6.76 -32.74 6.86
N ASP A 232 6.00 -33.47 6.06
CA ASP A 232 4.63 -33.12 5.68
C ASP A 232 3.71 -33.00 6.91
N VAL A 233 3.77 -33.99 7.80
CA VAL A 233 3.04 -33.95 9.08
C VAL A 233 3.44 -32.76 9.94
N SER A 234 4.71 -32.34 9.93
CA SER A 234 5.16 -31.16 10.70
C SER A 234 4.71 -29.83 10.11
N LEU A 235 4.35 -29.79 8.81
CA LEU A 235 3.95 -28.58 8.09
C LEU A 235 2.42 -28.42 7.98
N ALA A 236 1.65 -29.46 8.30
CA ALA A 236 0.20 -29.48 8.19
C ALA A 236 -0.49 -29.41 9.56
N VAL A 237 -1.24 -28.33 9.81
CA VAL A 237 -2.09 -28.18 10.98
C VAL A 237 -3.53 -28.56 10.61
N GLU A 238 -4.15 -29.46 11.36
CA GLU A 238 -5.55 -29.82 11.10
C GLU A 238 -6.48 -28.59 11.22
N PRO A 239 -7.50 -28.43 10.34
CA PRO A 239 -8.37 -27.25 10.36
C PRO A 239 -9.07 -26.98 11.70
N GLU A 240 -9.49 -28.04 12.42
CA GLU A 240 -10.13 -27.89 13.73
C GLU A 240 -9.13 -27.42 14.79
N LEU A 241 -7.90 -27.93 14.77
CA LEU A 241 -6.84 -27.47 15.67
C LEU A 241 -6.48 -26.01 15.39
N PHE A 242 -6.36 -25.62 14.11
CA PHE A 242 -6.12 -24.22 13.73
C PHE A 242 -7.24 -23.30 14.22
N LYS A 243 -8.51 -23.71 14.09
CA LYS A 243 -9.65 -22.97 14.63
C LYS A 243 -9.56 -22.78 16.15
N GLN A 244 -9.12 -23.80 16.87
CA GLN A 244 -8.89 -23.75 18.32
C GLN A 244 -7.76 -22.78 18.68
N GLN A 245 -6.66 -22.79 17.92
CA GLN A 245 -5.54 -21.84 18.08
C GLN A 245 -6.01 -20.39 17.90
N LEU A 246 -6.75 -20.07 16.83
CA LEU A 246 -7.32 -18.73 16.63
C LEU A 246 -8.27 -18.34 17.78
N THR A 247 -9.11 -19.28 18.21
CA THR A 247 -10.06 -19.06 19.32
C THR A 247 -9.31 -18.73 20.61
N TYR A 248 -8.22 -19.44 20.90
CA TYR A 248 -7.35 -19.15 22.02
C TYR A 248 -6.73 -17.75 21.92
N LEU A 249 -6.10 -17.42 20.79
CA LEU A 249 -5.49 -16.11 20.56
C LEU A 249 -6.49 -14.97 20.79
N LYS A 250 -7.69 -15.09 20.23
CA LYS A 250 -8.77 -14.12 20.41
C LYS A 250 -9.20 -14.00 21.87
N LYS A 251 -9.40 -15.12 22.58
CA LYS A 251 -9.74 -15.13 24.01
C LYS A 251 -8.66 -14.50 24.88
N GLN A 252 -7.39 -14.66 24.50
CA GLN A 252 -6.26 -14.04 25.21
C GLN A 252 -6.05 -12.56 24.86
N GLY A 253 -6.85 -12.00 23.95
CA GLY A 253 -6.80 -10.59 23.56
C GLY A 253 -5.67 -10.24 22.60
N TYR A 254 -5.18 -11.22 21.83
CA TYR A 254 -4.26 -10.94 20.72
C TYR A 254 -5.00 -10.25 19.57
N HIS A 255 -4.29 -9.31 18.92
CA HIS A 255 -4.78 -8.61 17.74
C HIS A 255 -3.78 -8.81 16.61
N SER A 256 -4.26 -9.33 15.46
CA SER A 256 -3.40 -9.40 14.28
C SER A 256 -3.00 -8.00 13.85
N ILE A 257 -1.75 -7.83 13.45
CA ILE A 257 -1.26 -6.63 12.78
C ILE A 257 -0.69 -6.95 11.41
N THR A 258 -0.53 -5.92 10.59
CA THR A 258 0.20 -5.99 9.33
C THR A 258 1.70 -5.81 9.54
N PHE A 259 2.49 -6.17 8.52
CA PHE A 259 3.92 -5.81 8.55
C PHE A 259 4.12 -4.29 8.43
N ASN A 260 3.22 -3.56 7.78
CA ASN A 260 3.30 -2.10 7.69
C ASN A 260 3.05 -1.43 9.05
N GLN A 261 2.16 -1.98 9.88
CA GLN A 261 2.02 -1.59 11.28
C GLN A 261 3.28 -1.91 12.09
N LEU A 262 3.87 -3.11 11.94
CA LEU A 262 5.13 -3.48 12.61
C LEU A 262 6.25 -2.50 12.26
N PHE A 263 6.47 -2.23 10.97
CA PHE A 263 7.52 -1.30 10.53
C PHE A 263 7.22 0.15 10.88
N SER A 264 5.94 0.56 10.84
CA SER A 264 5.51 1.86 11.34
C SER A 264 5.87 2.05 12.82
N ALA A 265 5.68 1.01 13.63
CA ALA A 265 6.01 1.03 15.05
C ALA A 265 7.53 1.00 15.29
N LEU A 266 8.27 0.18 14.54
CA LEU A 266 9.74 0.06 14.66
C LEU A 266 10.46 1.34 14.25
N TYR A 267 10.02 2.01 13.18
CA TYR A 267 10.73 3.16 12.61
C TYR A 267 10.18 4.52 13.03
N TYR A 268 8.87 4.64 13.30
CA TYR A 268 8.24 5.95 13.51
C TYR A 268 7.34 6.05 14.73
N ASP A 269 7.41 5.07 15.65
CA ASP A 269 6.54 5.03 16.83
C ASP A 269 5.03 5.00 16.47
N GLY A 270 4.70 4.38 15.32
CA GLY A 270 3.32 4.13 14.92
C GLY A 270 2.55 3.26 15.93
N PRO A 271 1.22 3.38 15.95
CA PRO A 271 0.38 2.72 16.93
C PRO A 271 0.35 1.20 16.70
N LEU A 272 0.32 0.45 17.80
CA LEU A 272 0.03 -0.98 17.82
C LEU A 272 -1.11 -1.27 18.81
N PRO A 273 -1.99 -2.24 18.52
CA PRO A 273 -2.93 -2.75 19.50
C PRO A 273 -2.19 -3.49 20.63
N THR A 274 -2.88 -3.74 21.74
CA THR A 274 -2.34 -4.60 22.79
C THR A 274 -2.16 -6.03 22.30
N LYS A 275 -1.09 -6.70 22.73
CA LYS A 275 -0.77 -8.08 22.30
C LYS A 275 -0.80 -8.24 20.77
N PRO A 276 0.01 -7.46 20.03
CA PRO A 276 0.10 -7.58 18.58
C PRO A 276 0.64 -8.95 18.19
N ILE A 277 0.13 -9.54 17.11
CA ILE A 277 0.61 -10.80 16.54
C ILE A 277 0.57 -10.75 15.02
N ILE A 278 1.44 -11.49 14.34
CA ILE A 278 1.37 -11.69 12.90
C ILE A 278 1.15 -13.18 12.63
N LEU A 279 0.17 -13.51 11.80
CA LEU A 279 -0.10 -14.85 11.30
C LEU A 279 0.43 -14.92 9.87
N SER A 280 1.47 -15.72 9.62
CA SER A 280 2.06 -15.89 8.29
C SER A 280 1.88 -17.30 7.76
N PHE A 281 1.64 -17.41 6.46
CA PHE A 281 1.38 -18.65 5.73
C PHE A 281 2.29 -18.69 4.50
N ASP A 282 3.12 -19.71 4.41
CA ASP A 282 4.09 -19.85 3.34
C ASP A 282 3.51 -20.60 2.12
N ASP A 283 4.24 -20.57 1.01
CA ASP A 283 4.04 -21.33 -0.23
C ASP A 283 2.82 -21.01 -1.12
N GLY A 284 1.75 -20.42 -0.61
CA GLY A 284 0.59 -20.04 -1.42
C GLY A 284 -0.36 -21.18 -1.78
N TYR A 285 -0.43 -22.22 -0.93
CA TYR A 285 -1.33 -23.35 -1.07
C TYR A 285 -2.81 -22.94 -1.18
N ASP A 286 -3.63 -23.74 -1.88
CA ASP A 286 -5.06 -23.44 -2.04
C ASP A 286 -5.90 -23.74 -0.79
N ASP A 287 -5.38 -24.53 0.14
CA ASP A 287 -5.98 -24.77 1.45
C ASP A 287 -6.00 -23.49 2.31
N ALA A 288 -5.05 -22.58 2.13
CA ALA A 288 -5.06 -21.25 2.73
C ALA A 288 -6.31 -20.47 2.32
N TYR A 289 -6.73 -20.54 1.05
CA TYR A 289 -7.98 -19.91 0.61
C TYR A 289 -9.22 -20.66 1.13
N LYS A 290 -9.20 -22.00 1.15
CA LYS A 290 -10.37 -22.83 1.49
C LYS A 290 -10.66 -22.88 3.00
N ASN A 291 -9.60 -22.96 3.82
CA ASN A 291 -9.69 -23.24 5.25
C ASN A 291 -9.25 -22.06 6.10
N VAL A 292 -8.11 -21.42 5.79
CA VAL A 292 -7.56 -20.34 6.61
C VAL A 292 -8.33 -19.03 6.45
N TYR A 293 -8.44 -18.53 5.22
CA TYR A 293 -9.04 -17.24 4.91
C TYR A 293 -10.45 -17.07 5.53
N PRO A 294 -11.39 -18.04 5.40
CA PRO A 294 -12.71 -17.92 6.00
C PRO A 294 -12.66 -17.84 7.54
N MET A 295 -11.79 -18.63 8.18
CA MET A 295 -11.65 -18.65 9.64
C MET A 295 -11.01 -17.36 10.17
N LEU A 296 -9.99 -16.82 9.51
CA LEU A 296 -9.40 -15.53 9.85
C LEU A 296 -10.45 -14.42 9.79
N LYS A 297 -11.25 -14.38 8.69
CA LYS A 297 -12.32 -13.40 8.53
C LYS A 297 -13.41 -13.54 9.62
N GLU A 298 -13.84 -14.75 9.92
CA GLU A 298 -14.83 -15.03 10.98
C GLU A 298 -14.33 -14.58 12.35
N GLN A 299 -13.04 -14.78 12.63
CA GLN A 299 -12.46 -14.46 13.93
C GLN A 299 -11.94 -13.02 14.03
N GLY A 300 -11.90 -12.26 12.95
CA GLY A 300 -11.43 -10.87 12.94
C GLY A 300 -9.91 -10.76 12.96
N PHE A 301 -9.21 -11.69 12.32
CA PHE A 301 -7.77 -11.65 12.12
C PHE A 301 -7.39 -11.39 10.66
N SER A 302 -6.30 -10.67 10.45
CA SER A 302 -5.57 -10.57 9.18
C SER A 302 -4.44 -11.61 9.16
N GLY A 303 -3.96 -11.95 7.96
CA GLY A 303 -2.81 -12.84 7.75
C GLY A 303 -1.94 -12.40 6.59
N MET A 304 -0.64 -12.70 6.67
CA MET A 304 0.35 -12.52 5.60
C MET A 304 0.55 -13.84 4.84
N PHE A 305 0.34 -13.82 3.53
CA PHE A 305 0.49 -15.00 2.68
C PHE A 305 1.68 -14.81 1.73
N TYR A 306 2.73 -15.61 1.88
CA TYR A 306 3.92 -15.57 1.05
C TYR A 306 3.73 -16.47 -0.18
N ILE A 307 3.81 -15.89 -1.37
CA ILE A 307 3.38 -16.54 -2.61
C ILE A 307 4.58 -16.92 -3.48
N ILE A 308 4.63 -18.19 -3.88
CA ILE A 308 5.55 -18.68 -4.92
C ILE A 308 4.90 -18.36 -6.28
N THR A 309 5.32 -17.27 -6.93
CA THR A 309 4.59 -16.73 -8.09
C THR A 309 4.55 -17.67 -9.29
N GLY A 310 5.58 -18.48 -9.50
CA GLY A 310 5.64 -19.46 -10.59
C GLY A 310 4.67 -20.64 -10.42
N LYS A 311 4.08 -20.82 -9.24
CA LYS A 311 3.15 -21.91 -8.92
C LYS A 311 1.69 -21.48 -8.84
N VAL A 312 1.38 -20.19 -8.94
CA VAL A 312 -0.01 -19.69 -8.83
C VAL A 312 -0.90 -20.34 -9.90
N GLY A 313 -2.01 -20.93 -9.47
CA GLY A 313 -2.96 -21.64 -10.32
C GLY A 313 -2.57 -23.07 -10.70
N TRP A 314 -1.45 -23.60 -10.20
CA TRP A 314 -1.17 -25.03 -10.29
C TRP A 314 -2.13 -25.83 -9.39
N LYS A 315 -2.20 -27.15 -9.58
CA LYS A 315 -3.00 -28.02 -8.71
C LYS A 315 -2.49 -27.89 -7.26
N GLY A 316 -3.39 -27.60 -6.32
CA GLY A 316 -3.08 -27.40 -4.90
C GLY A 316 -2.55 -26.01 -4.55
N GLN A 317 -2.54 -25.07 -5.50
CA GLN A 317 -2.03 -23.71 -5.33
C GLN A 317 -3.13 -22.69 -5.55
N ALA A 318 -3.10 -21.60 -4.78
CA ALA A 318 -4.08 -20.53 -4.92
C ALA A 318 -4.01 -19.91 -6.32
N THR A 319 -5.13 -19.37 -6.78
CA THR A 319 -5.27 -18.69 -8.07
C THR A 319 -5.26 -17.17 -7.87
N TRP A 320 -4.92 -16.41 -8.92
CA TRP A 320 -4.98 -14.94 -8.86
C TRP A 320 -6.35 -14.37 -8.42
N PRO A 321 -7.51 -14.89 -8.88
CA PRO A 321 -8.81 -14.46 -8.34
C PRO A 321 -8.97 -14.69 -6.84
N GLN A 322 -8.50 -15.82 -6.30
CA GLN A 322 -8.54 -16.13 -4.87
C GLN A 322 -7.67 -15.16 -4.07
N LEU A 323 -6.44 -14.92 -4.51
CA LEU A 323 -5.52 -13.97 -3.85
C LEU A 323 -6.11 -12.54 -3.83
N ARG A 324 -6.68 -12.07 -4.95
CA ARG A 324 -7.38 -10.77 -5.00
C ARG A 324 -8.61 -10.71 -4.11
N GLU A 325 -9.32 -11.81 -3.91
CA GLU A 325 -10.45 -11.85 -2.98
C GLU A 325 -9.98 -11.78 -1.53
N MET A 326 -8.96 -12.56 -1.16
CA MET A 326 -8.36 -12.52 0.18
C MET A 326 -7.88 -11.10 0.51
N MET A 327 -7.18 -10.44 -0.41
CA MET A 327 -6.67 -9.09 -0.20
C MET A 327 -7.78 -8.06 -0.02
N ARG A 328 -8.85 -8.14 -0.83
CA ARG A 328 -10.05 -7.29 -0.67
C ARG A 328 -10.75 -7.47 0.68
N ASN A 329 -10.48 -8.57 1.38
CA ASN A 329 -11.07 -8.90 2.67
C ASN A 329 -10.06 -8.85 3.82
N GLY A 330 -9.00 -8.04 3.68
CA GLY A 330 -8.10 -7.68 4.78
C GLY A 330 -6.86 -8.57 4.91
N MET A 331 -6.64 -9.52 4.02
CA MET A 331 -5.41 -10.33 3.99
C MET A 331 -4.28 -9.61 3.25
N GLN A 332 -3.04 -9.97 3.53
CA GLN A 332 -1.83 -9.40 2.93
C GLN A 332 -1.06 -10.44 2.11
N MET A 333 -0.26 -9.96 1.16
CA MET A 333 0.54 -10.81 0.29
C MET A 333 2.01 -10.37 0.33
N GLY A 334 2.91 -11.35 0.37
CA GLY A 334 4.35 -11.17 0.31
C GLY A 334 4.97 -12.08 -0.75
N SER A 335 6.22 -11.80 -1.09
CA SER A 335 6.96 -12.62 -2.08
C SER A 335 7.62 -13.83 -1.42
N HIS A 336 7.60 -14.96 -2.14
CA HIS A 336 8.30 -16.18 -1.78
C HIS A 336 9.12 -16.74 -2.95
N THR A 337 9.81 -15.85 -3.68
CA THR A 337 10.53 -16.14 -4.95
C THR A 337 9.58 -16.58 -6.09
N ILE A 338 10.13 -16.91 -7.26
CA ILE A 338 9.36 -17.45 -8.39
C ILE A 338 9.17 -18.96 -8.20
N ASN A 339 10.25 -19.66 -7.85
CA ASN A 339 10.30 -21.13 -7.91
C ASN A 339 10.49 -21.80 -6.55
N HIS A 340 10.44 -21.05 -5.45
CA HIS A 340 10.84 -21.51 -4.11
C HIS A 340 12.33 -21.90 -4.08
N SER A 341 13.16 -21.04 -4.66
CA SER A 341 14.59 -21.27 -4.84
C SER A 341 15.38 -20.94 -3.58
N ASP A 342 16.38 -21.78 -3.24
CA ASP A 342 17.41 -21.45 -2.26
C ASP A 342 18.30 -20.34 -2.83
N LEU A 343 18.08 -19.11 -2.38
CA LEU A 343 18.81 -17.95 -2.86
C LEU A 343 20.32 -18.03 -2.56
N GLY A 344 20.72 -18.75 -1.50
CA GLY A 344 22.13 -18.95 -1.17
C GLY A 344 22.82 -19.86 -2.16
N GLN A 345 22.14 -20.91 -2.60
CA GLN A 345 22.62 -21.75 -3.70
C GLN A 345 22.66 -20.99 -5.03
N VAL A 346 21.56 -20.31 -5.39
CA VAL A 346 21.44 -19.62 -6.68
C VAL A 346 22.47 -18.51 -6.81
N LEU A 347 22.71 -17.71 -5.76
CA LEU A 347 23.66 -16.60 -5.78
C LEU A 347 25.10 -17.06 -6.02
N GLN A 348 25.49 -18.24 -5.55
CA GLN A 348 26.82 -18.80 -5.81
C GLN A 348 27.03 -19.16 -7.28
N VAL A 349 25.96 -19.43 -8.02
CA VAL A 349 26.00 -19.75 -9.44
C VAL A 349 25.84 -18.49 -10.29
N SER A 350 24.87 -17.62 -9.96
CA SER A 350 24.56 -16.41 -10.71
C SER A 350 23.80 -15.39 -9.88
N GLN A 351 24.42 -14.23 -9.63
CA GLN A 351 23.74 -13.08 -9.04
C GLN A 351 22.54 -12.61 -9.88
N ALA A 352 22.64 -12.68 -11.21
CA ALA A 352 21.54 -12.26 -12.08
C ALA A 352 20.30 -13.17 -11.91
N GLN A 353 20.51 -14.47 -11.71
CA GLN A 353 19.40 -15.41 -11.44
C GLN A 353 18.82 -15.19 -10.05
N ALA A 354 19.65 -14.93 -9.03
CA ALA A 354 19.18 -14.59 -7.70
C ALA A 354 18.34 -13.30 -7.70
N GLN A 355 18.80 -12.26 -8.41
CA GLN A 355 18.02 -11.02 -8.58
C GLN A 355 16.72 -11.29 -9.34
N GLN A 356 16.74 -12.15 -10.37
CA GLN A 356 15.54 -12.49 -11.13
C GLN A 356 14.48 -13.15 -10.24
N GLU A 357 14.86 -14.12 -9.40
CA GLU A 357 13.96 -14.78 -8.44
C GLU A 357 13.25 -13.78 -7.51
N LEU A 358 13.93 -12.69 -7.14
CA LEU A 358 13.38 -11.64 -6.28
C LEU A 358 12.50 -10.65 -7.06
N HIS A 359 13.07 -10.06 -8.11
CA HIS A 359 12.46 -8.96 -8.85
C HIS A 359 11.21 -9.39 -9.61
N VAL A 360 11.26 -10.54 -10.28
CA VAL A 360 10.13 -11.04 -11.07
C VAL A 360 9.01 -11.50 -10.14
N SER A 361 9.33 -12.12 -9.01
CA SER A 361 8.32 -12.48 -8.01
C SER A 361 7.60 -11.24 -7.47
N GLN A 362 8.35 -10.20 -7.09
CA GLN A 362 7.79 -8.93 -6.63
C GLN A 362 6.89 -8.28 -7.68
N SER A 363 7.42 -8.05 -8.89
CA SER A 363 6.71 -7.35 -9.96
C SER A 363 5.46 -8.09 -10.41
N THR A 364 5.51 -9.43 -10.48
CA THR A 364 4.34 -10.26 -10.79
C THR A 364 3.22 -10.08 -9.77
N LEU A 365 3.54 -10.07 -8.47
CA LEU A 365 2.56 -9.81 -7.42
C LEU A 365 1.98 -8.39 -7.53
N GLN A 366 2.84 -7.38 -7.73
CA GLN A 366 2.41 -5.99 -7.87
C GLN A 366 1.48 -5.79 -9.08
N GLU A 367 1.78 -6.42 -10.21
CA GLU A 367 0.95 -6.37 -11.42
C GLU A 367 -0.43 -7.02 -11.20
N HIS A 368 -0.47 -8.20 -10.58
CA HIS A 368 -1.72 -8.94 -10.41
C HIS A 368 -2.61 -8.45 -9.26
N LEU A 369 -2.02 -7.80 -8.26
CA LEU A 369 -2.70 -7.34 -7.05
C LEU A 369 -2.91 -5.82 -7.04
N GLY A 370 -2.09 -5.04 -7.76
CA GLY A 370 -2.22 -3.58 -7.84
C GLY A 370 -1.79 -2.86 -6.57
N VAL A 371 -0.95 -3.50 -5.73
CA VAL A 371 -0.38 -2.92 -4.52
C VAL A 371 1.14 -3.14 -4.49
N PRO A 372 1.92 -2.23 -3.88
CA PRO A 372 3.35 -2.45 -3.66
C PRO A 372 3.62 -3.68 -2.79
N ILE A 373 4.70 -4.40 -3.07
CA ILE A 373 5.11 -5.59 -2.32
C ILE A 373 6.48 -5.33 -1.69
N GLN A 374 6.50 -5.17 -0.36
CA GLN A 374 7.71 -4.83 0.39
C GLN A 374 8.16 -5.92 1.38
N GLN A 375 7.40 -7.02 1.50
CA GLN A 375 7.68 -8.13 2.41
C GLN A 375 8.11 -9.38 1.66
N PHE A 376 9.10 -10.06 2.20
CA PHE A 376 9.67 -11.29 1.67
C PHE A 376 9.72 -12.40 2.73
N CYS A 377 9.68 -13.66 2.30
CA CYS A 377 9.97 -14.82 3.13
C CYS A 377 11.03 -15.68 2.43
N TYR A 378 12.07 -16.07 3.17
CA TYR A 378 13.17 -16.90 2.68
C TYR A 378 12.75 -18.38 2.53
N PRO A 379 12.75 -18.96 1.31
CA PRO A 379 12.48 -20.38 1.11
C PRO A 379 13.37 -21.27 1.98
N ALA A 380 12.75 -22.22 2.67
CA ALA A 380 13.41 -23.16 3.60
C ALA A 380 14.27 -22.51 4.72
N GLY A 381 14.14 -21.20 4.96
CA GLY A 381 14.99 -20.44 5.90
C GLY A 381 16.37 -20.08 5.35
N GLU A 382 16.68 -20.39 4.10
CA GLU A 382 17.96 -20.08 3.47
C GLU A 382 17.99 -18.63 2.94
N PRO A 383 19.08 -17.88 3.13
CA PRO A 383 20.45 -18.35 3.37
C PRO A 383 20.87 -18.47 4.85
N PHE A 384 19.95 -18.30 5.81
CA PHE A 384 20.32 -18.07 7.21
C PHE A 384 20.63 -19.32 8.02
N ARG A 385 20.43 -20.51 7.43
CA ARG A 385 20.76 -21.78 8.08
C ARG A 385 22.14 -22.27 7.72
N ASN A 386 22.46 -22.28 6.42
CA ASN A 386 23.64 -23.00 5.94
C ASN A 386 24.70 -22.14 5.24
N TYR A 387 24.48 -20.84 5.07
CA TYR A 387 25.41 -19.97 4.32
C TYR A 387 26.11 -18.91 5.17
N SER A 388 27.24 -18.42 4.66
CA SER A 388 28.09 -17.43 5.34
C SER A 388 27.41 -16.08 5.52
N VAL A 389 27.82 -15.33 6.54
CA VAL A 389 27.32 -13.96 6.80
C VAL A 389 27.51 -13.05 5.58
N THR A 390 28.62 -13.18 4.85
CA THR A 390 28.87 -12.43 3.61
C THR A 390 27.79 -12.72 2.56
N LEU A 391 27.47 -13.98 2.35
CA LEU A 391 26.44 -14.38 1.38
C LEU A 391 25.05 -13.88 1.81
N GLN A 392 24.73 -13.97 3.10
CA GLN A 392 23.49 -13.42 3.66
C GLN A 392 23.39 -11.90 3.40
N GLN A 393 24.48 -11.16 3.58
CA GLN A 393 24.53 -9.72 3.31
C GLN A 393 24.33 -9.39 1.82
N GLU A 394 24.89 -10.18 0.91
CA GLU A 394 24.66 -10.00 -0.52
C GLU A 394 23.19 -10.23 -0.89
N ILE A 395 22.52 -11.26 -0.36
CA ILE A 395 21.08 -11.47 -0.60
C ILE A 395 20.24 -10.31 -0.05
N ILE A 396 20.58 -9.80 1.14
CA ILE A 396 19.91 -8.62 1.69
C ILE A 396 20.08 -7.41 0.76
N LYS A 397 21.27 -7.20 0.18
CA LYS A 397 21.48 -6.13 -0.80
C LYS A 397 20.57 -6.28 -2.02
N LEU A 398 20.44 -7.48 -2.57
CA LEU A 398 19.55 -7.74 -3.71
C LEU A 398 18.08 -7.44 -3.37
N LEU A 399 17.62 -7.85 -2.19
CA LEU A 399 16.28 -7.53 -1.68
C LEU A 399 16.07 -6.01 -1.55
N THR A 400 17.04 -5.30 -0.94
CA THR A 400 16.94 -3.84 -0.79
C THR A 400 16.92 -3.11 -2.13
N ALA A 401 17.64 -3.62 -3.14
CA ALA A 401 17.68 -3.03 -4.48
C ALA A 401 16.33 -3.12 -5.20
N ASP A 402 15.53 -4.17 -4.92
CA ASP A 402 14.15 -4.32 -5.40
C ASP A 402 13.13 -3.55 -4.53
N GLY A 403 13.55 -2.91 -3.45
CA GLY A 403 12.68 -2.12 -2.58
C GLY A 403 11.86 -2.94 -1.58
N TYR A 404 12.25 -4.19 -1.31
CA TYR A 404 11.84 -4.86 -0.09
C TYR A 404 12.33 -4.08 1.13
N ILE A 405 11.54 -4.05 2.20
CA ILE A 405 11.90 -3.39 3.47
C ILE A 405 12.16 -4.40 4.58
N GLY A 406 11.67 -5.62 4.41
CA GLY A 406 11.68 -6.63 5.45
C GLY A 406 11.55 -8.04 4.93
N ALA A 407 12.09 -8.97 5.70
CA ALA A 407 12.02 -10.38 5.38
C ALA A 407 11.96 -11.26 6.63
N THR A 408 11.19 -12.34 6.56
CA THR A 408 11.05 -13.31 7.63
C THR A 408 11.95 -14.51 7.41
N THR A 409 12.59 -14.96 8.50
CA THR A 409 13.43 -16.16 8.51
C THR A 409 12.68 -17.35 9.09
N ASP A 410 13.24 -18.53 8.91
CA ASP A 410 12.88 -19.73 9.67
C ASP A 410 14.08 -20.14 10.51
N PRO A 411 14.16 -19.70 11.79
CA PRO A 411 15.34 -19.92 12.63
C PRO A 411 15.63 -21.40 12.90
N GLY A 412 14.65 -22.29 12.67
CA GLY A 412 14.74 -23.70 13.05
C GLY A 412 14.59 -23.90 14.56
N GLY A 413 13.71 -24.80 14.97
CA GLY A 413 13.47 -25.12 16.39
C GLY A 413 12.30 -24.36 17.03
N HIS A 414 12.07 -24.63 18.33
CA HIS A 414 11.06 -23.96 19.15
C HIS A 414 11.59 -22.62 19.66
N MET A 415 10.96 -21.53 19.23
CA MET A 415 11.18 -20.20 19.79
C MET A 415 10.05 -19.88 20.79
N PRO A 416 10.29 -19.17 21.89
CA PRO A 416 9.19 -18.71 22.75
C PRO A 416 8.33 -17.66 22.02
N ALA A 417 7.03 -17.52 22.34
CA ALA A 417 6.15 -16.54 21.67
C ALA A 417 6.57 -15.08 21.91
N GLY A 418 7.47 -14.82 22.86
CA GLY A 418 8.07 -13.51 23.08
C GLY A 418 9.06 -13.05 22.01
N THR A 419 8.92 -13.47 20.74
CA THR A 419 9.86 -13.07 19.68
C THR A 419 9.88 -11.56 19.53
N THR A 420 11.04 -11.00 19.78
CA THR A 420 11.30 -9.58 19.64
C THR A 420 11.81 -9.28 18.24
N GLN A 421 11.17 -8.32 17.59
CA GLN A 421 11.59 -7.80 16.29
C GLN A 421 12.47 -6.57 16.51
N ASN A 422 13.58 -6.48 15.78
CA ASN A 422 14.57 -5.42 15.91
C ASN A 422 14.58 -4.55 14.64
N SER A 423 14.48 -3.23 14.81
CA SER A 423 14.55 -2.26 13.72
C SER A 423 15.87 -2.34 12.93
N GLU A 424 16.98 -2.75 13.56
CA GLU A 424 18.31 -2.89 12.94
C GLU A 424 18.47 -4.17 12.11
N ALA A 425 17.54 -5.13 12.24
CA ALA A 425 17.59 -6.41 11.54
C ALA A 425 16.28 -6.71 10.77
N PRO A 426 15.81 -5.79 9.90
CA PRO A 426 14.48 -5.89 9.30
C PRO A 426 14.35 -7.03 8.28
N PHE A 427 15.48 -7.55 7.79
CA PHE A 427 15.56 -8.73 6.92
C PHE A 427 15.85 -10.03 7.67
N LYS A 428 15.77 -10.03 9.00
CA LYS A 428 15.96 -11.22 9.83
C LYS A 428 14.84 -11.37 10.87
N LEU A 429 13.61 -11.06 10.46
CA LEU A 429 12.44 -11.11 11.34
C LEU A 429 12.21 -12.54 11.78
N GLN A 430 12.17 -12.74 13.09
CA GLN A 430 12.11 -14.07 13.70
C GLN A 430 10.67 -14.56 13.71
N ARG A 431 10.48 -15.84 13.34
CA ARG A 431 9.19 -16.51 13.33
C ARG A 431 9.16 -17.69 14.29
N LEU A 432 7.97 -17.97 14.79
CA LEU A 432 7.60 -19.15 15.55
C LEU A 432 6.96 -20.17 14.60
N ARG A 433 7.65 -21.27 14.35
CA ARG A 433 7.11 -22.41 13.60
C ARG A 433 5.94 -23.03 14.37
N ILE A 434 4.80 -23.17 13.72
CA ILE A 434 3.70 -23.99 14.24
C ILE A 434 3.85 -25.39 13.66
N ASP A 435 4.22 -26.33 14.52
CA ASP A 435 4.40 -27.73 14.15
C ASP A 435 3.03 -28.43 14.10
N GLY A 436 2.71 -29.09 12.98
CA GLY A 436 1.48 -29.85 12.82
C GLY A 436 1.28 -30.99 13.82
N ARG A 437 2.36 -31.44 14.48
CA ARG A 437 2.33 -32.47 15.52
C ARG A 437 2.02 -31.91 16.91
N ALA A 438 2.11 -30.59 17.09
CA ALA A 438 1.89 -29.96 18.38
C ALA A 438 0.41 -30.02 18.77
N THR A 439 0.15 -30.37 20.03
CA THR A 439 -1.17 -30.28 20.63
C THR A 439 -1.59 -28.82 20.85
N LEU A 440 -2.88 -28.58 21.08
CA LEU A 440 -3.35 -27.26 21.49
C LEU A 440 -2.67 -26.78 22.77
N GLN A 441 -2.38 -27.67 23.73
CA GLN A 441 -1.72 -27.30 24.98
C GLN A 441 -0.28 -26.81 24.73
N GLU A 442 0.50 -27.53 23.92
CA GLU A 442 1.86 -27.10 23.55
C GLU A 442 1.86 -25.74 22.81
N PHE A 443 0.86 -25.51 21.96
CA PHE A 443 0.64 -24.19 21.36
C PHE A 443 0.38 -23.11 22.42
N MET A 444 -0.51 -23.38 23.38
CA MET A 444 -0.85 -22.43 24.45
C MET A 444 0.34 -22.13 25.37
N ASP A 445 1.15 -23.14 25.68
CA ASP A 445 2.34 -23.02 26.53
C ASP A 445 3.37 -22.07 25.93
N THR A 446 3.41 -21.97 24.60
CA THR A 446 4.32 -21.06 23.89
C THR A 446 4.05 -19.59 24.22
N PHE A 447 2.81 -19.22 24.60
CA PHE A 447 2.39 -17.86 24.95
C PHE A 447 2.31 -17.60 26.47
N SER A 448 2.59 -18.62 27.29
CA SER A 448 2.45 -18.55 28.75
C SER A 448 3.79 -18.31 29.48
N ALA A 449 4.90 -18.27 28.73
CA ALA A 449 6.25 -17.96 29.21
C ALA A 449 6.59 -16.49 28.94
#